data_AF-A0A6N7W2E8-F1
#
_entry.id   AF-A0A6N7W2E8-F1
#
_cell.length_a   1.000
_cell.length_b   1.000
_cell.length_c   1.000
_cell.angle_alpha   90.00
_cell.angle_beta   90.00
_cell.angle_gamma   90.00
#
_symmetry.space_group_name_H-M   'P 1'
#
loop_
_entity.id
_entity.type
_entity.pdbx_description
1 polymer ?
#
loop_
_entity_poly.entity_id
_entity_poly.type
_entity_poly.pdbx_seq_one_letter_code
_entity_poly.pdbx_strand_id
1 'polypeptide(L)'
;MGEAVSSCMFNSMGGSYFQGIFEKCGYASTFVSLEQLCSNREMYLQTLMAYIDKGVPVIAITRFGGDAPWGIYAGYEEYGRTLLYFLGDKTEPERIPAQQAIDEQQTATYAGQGWLFIGEKKRTVDLAQIYRNIIIDMPRLLTVKTDGFCFGPEAFRAWAESIESGKFDAMSLESFEDGWDSHISNICNMATNGSCVFTFLDRARELNPDFAFLEDIGRQYRRTAELE
;
A
#
# COMPACT_ATOMS: atom_id res chain seq x y z
N MET A 1 10.43 4.35 -11.80
CA MET A 1 10.32 5.16 -10.57
C MET A 1 10.59 4.23 -9.41
N GLY A 2 11.36 4.62 -8.39
CA GLY A 2 11.56 3.77 -7.21
C GLY A 2 10.33 3.89 -6.33
N GLU A 3 9.41 2.98 -6.56
CA GLU A 3 8.16 2.86 -5.84
C GLU A 3 8.29 1.83 -4.72
N ALA A 4 7.44 1.96 -3.70
CA ALA A 4 7.39 0.96 -2.65
C ALA A 4 6.96 -0.40 -3.25
N VAL A 5 7.43 -1.51 -2.67
CA VAL A 5 7.04 -2.87 -3.11
C VAL A 5 5.52 -2.99 -3.18
N SER A 6 4.80 -2.48 -2.17
CA SER A 6 3.35 -2.48 -2.15
C SER A 6 2.76 -1.78 -3.38
N SER A 7 3.31 -0.63 -3.76
CA SER A 7 2.90 0.14 -4.95
C SER A 7 2.98 -0.68 -6.23
N CYS A 8 4.13 -1.30 -6.48
CA CYS A 8 4.32 -2.14 -7.65
C CYS A 8 3.39 -3.35 -7.64
N MET A 9 3.25 -4.00 -6.49
CA MET A 9 2.47 -5.23 -6.35
C MET A 9 0.97 -4.97 -6.52
N PHE A 10 0.41 -3.90 -5.96
CA PHE A 10 -1.00 -3.61 -6.16
C PHE A 10 -1.31 -3.10 -7.56
N ASN A 11 -0.40 -2.34 -8.18
CA ASN A 11 -0.58 -1.90 -9.56
C ASN A 11 -0.62 -3.09 -10.53
N SER A 12 0.20 -4.10 -10.27
CA SER A 12 0.30 -5.31 -11.11
C SER A 12 -0.77 -6.36 -10.81
N MET A 13 -1.04 -6.65 -9.54
CA MET A 13 -1.90 -7.77 -9.13
C MET A 13 -3.32 -7.34 -8.72
N GLY A 14 -3.56 -6.03 -8.59
CA GLY A 14 -4.84 -5.46 -8.19
C GLY A 14 -5.34 -5.97 -6.84
N GLY A 15 -6.66 -6.21 -6.76
CA GLY A 15 -7.34 -6.72 -5.56
C GLY A 15 -6.71 -7.95 -4.92
N SER A 16 -6.14 -8.85 -5.72
CA SER A 16 -5.56 -10.11 -5.23
C SER A 16 -4.36 -9.88 -4.29
N TYR A 17 -3.61 -8.79 -4.48
CA TYR A 17 -2.53 -8.41 -3.57
C TYR A 17 -3.06 -8.13 -2.17
N PHE A 18 -4.10 -7.30 -2.06
CA PHE A 18 -4.69 -6.94 -0.78
C PHE A 18 -5.35 -8.14 -0.11
N GLN A 19 -6.08 -8.95 -0.87
CA GLN A 19 -6.68 -10.16 -0.33
C GLN A 19 -5.61 -11.11 0.23
N GLY A 20 -4.46 -11.22 -0.44
CA GLY A 20 -3.30 -11.97 0.03
C GLY A 20 -2.74 -11.46 1.37
N ILE A 21 -2.74 -10.14 1.62
CA ILE A 21 -2.33 -9.56 2.90
C ILE A 21 -3.25 -10.02 4.02
N PHE A 22 -4.57 -9.86 3.86
CA PHE A 22 -5.54 -10.25 4.88
C PHE A 22 -5.59 -11.77 5.09
N GLU A 23 -5.42 -12.54 4.01
CA GLU A 23 -5.30 -13.99 4.10
C GLU A 23 -4.06 -14.39 4.90
N LYS A 24 -2.90 -13.73 4.73
CA LYS A 24 -1.71 -13.96 5.58
C LYS A 24 -1.97 -13.64 7.05
N CYS A 25 -2.84 -12.67 7.34
CA CYS A 25 -3.30 -12.34 8.69
C CYS A 25 -4.41 -13.26 9.22
N GLY A 26 -4.89 -14.22 8.41
CA GLY A 26 -5.90 -15.20 8.79
C GLY A 26 -7.35 -14.74 8.60
N TYR A 27 -7.59 -13.70 7.80
CA TYR A 27 -8.91 -13.13 7.54
C TYR A 27 -9.41 -13.49 6.15
N ALA A 28 -10.72 -13.71 6.03
CA ALA A 28 -11.40 -13.63 4.75
C ALA A 28 -11.36 -12.19 4.22
N SER A 29 -11.33 -12.04 2.91
CA SER A 29 -11.47 -10.73 2.28
C SER A 29 -12.01 -10.84 0.87
N THR A 30 -12.78 -9.85 0.45
CA THR A 30 -13.33 -9.74 -0.89
C THR A 30 -12.98 -8.37 -1.44
N PHE A 31 -12.23 -8.33 -2.53
CA PHE A 31 -12.02 -7.11 -3.28
C PHE A 31 -13.09 -6.98 -4.38
N VAL A 32 -13.63 -5.77 -4.51
CA VAL A 32 -14.61 -5.39 -5.53
C VAL A 32 -14.00 -4.26 -6.35
N SER A 33 -13.78 -4.48 -7.64
CA SER A 33 -13.17 -3.48 -8.52
C SER A 33 -14.11 -2.29 -8.72
N LEU A 34 -13.54 -1.14 -9.14
CA LEU A 34 -14.33 0.01 -9.56
C LEU A 34 -15.40 -0.34 -10.61
N GLU A 35 -15.05 -1.16 -11.60
CA GLU A 35 -16.00 -1.62 -12.63
C GLU A 35 -17.19 -2.37 -12.02
N GLN A 36 -16.94 -3.24 -11.05
CA GLN A 36 -18.00 -3.96 -10.34
C GLN A 36 -18.84 -3.02 -9.48
N LEU A 37 -18.22 -2.07 -8.78
CA LEU A 37 -18.91 -1.04 -8.00
C LEU A 37 -19.86 -0.23 -8.88
N CYS A 38 -19.40 0.26 -10.03
CA CYS A 38 -20.22 1.01 -10.98
C CYS A 38 -21.35 0.14 -11.55
N SER A 39 -21.09 -1.13 -11.86
CA SER A 39 -22.09 -2.04 -12.44
C SER A 39 -23.20 -2.44 -11.47
N ASN A 40 -22.95 -2.44 -10.15
CA ASN A 40 -23.89 -2.95 -9.14
C ASN A 40 -23.94 -2.03 -7.90
N ARG A 41 -24.05 -0.72 -8.14
CA ARG A 41 -23.85 0.29 -7.11
C ARG A 41 -24.75 0.15 -5.88
N GLU A 42 -26.06 0.02 -6.06
CA GLU A 42 -26.99 -0.08 -4.93
C GLU A 42 -26.69 -1.30 -4.05
N MET A 43 -26.39 -2.44 -4.68
CA MET A 43 -26.01 -3.68 -3.99
C MET A 43 -24.75 -3.48 -3.15
N TYR A 44 -23.71 -2.84 -3.71
CA TYR A 44 -22.46 -2.63 -2.99
C TYR A 44 -22.56 -1.55 -1.92
N LEU A 45 -23.39 -0.53 -2.09
CA LEU A 45 -23.70 0.43 -1.02
C LEU A 45 -24.43 -0.24 0.15
N GLN A 46 -25.42 -1.09 -0.13
CA GLN A 46 -26.08 -1.89 0.90
C GLN A 46 -25.10 -2.84 1.60
N THR A 47 -24.20 -3.46 0.84
CA THR A 47 -23.16 -4.35 1.38
C THR A 47 -22.21 -3.56 2.30
N LEU A 48 -21.78 -2.36 1.90
CA LEU A 48 -20.96 -1.48 2.72
C LEU A 48 -21.66 -1.11 4.03
N MET A 49 -22.93 -0.71 3.98
CA MET A 49 -23.70 -0.40 5.20
C MET A 49 -23.79 -1.61 6.12
N ALA A 50 -24.06 -2.80 5.56
CA ALA A 50 -24.15 -4.04 6.34
C ALA A 50 -22.82 -4.45 7.02
N TYR A 51 -21.67 -4.07 6.45
CA TYR A 51 -20.37 -4.27 7.11
C TYR A 51 -20.18 -3.27 8.25
N ILE A 52 -20.49 -1.99 8.00
CA ILE A 52 -20.41 -0.93 9.01
C ILE A 52 -21.33 -1.23 10.20
N ASP A 53 -22.55 -1.70 9.96
CA ASP A 53 -23.51 -2.10 11.00
C ASP A 53 -22.98 -3.24 11.90
N LYS A 54 -22.08 -4.06 11.37
CA LYS A 54 -21.37 -5.11 12.13
C LYS A 54 -20.12 -4.59 12.84
N GLY A 55 -19.85 -3.30 12.77
CA GLY A 55 -18.64 -2.68 13.30
C GLY A 55 -17.40 -2.95 12.46
N VAL A 56 -17.54 -3.33 11.19
CA VAL A 56 -16.42 -3.62 10.29
C VAL A 56 -16.34 -2.53 9.21
N PRO A 57 -15.26 -1.75 9.16
CA PRO A 57 -15.10 -0.73 8.13
C PRO A 57 -14.78 -1.34 6.76
N VAL A 58 -15.02 -0.57 5.69
CA VAL A 58 -14.66 -0.93 4.31
C VAL A 58 -13.46 -0.11 3.87
N ILE A 59 -12.42 -0.75 3.37
CA ILE A 59 -11.23 -0.06 2.86
C ILE A 59 -11.49 0.35 1.42
N ALA A 60 -11.37 1.64 1.14
CA ALA A 60 -11.49 2.19 -0.19
C ALA A 60 -10.10 2.44 -0.76
N ILE A 61 -9.80 1.79 -1.86
CA ILE A 61 -8.59 2.05 -2.65
C ILE A 61 -9.02 2.97 -3.76
N THR A 62 -8.94 4.26 -3.48
CA THR A 62 -9.46 5.31 -4.35
C THR A 62 -8.40 6.35 -4.58
N ARG A 63 -8.47 7.01 -5.72
CA ARG A 63 -7.76 8.28 -5.91
C ARG A 63 -8.68 9.44 -5.53
N PHE A 64 -9.34 9.38 -4.36
CA PHE A 64 -10.01 10.55 -3.79
C PHE A 64 -8.96 11.44 -3.12
N GLY A 65 -8.45 12.42 -3.89
CA GLY A 65 -7.77 13.63 -3.40
C GLY A 65 -6.44 13.41 -2.65
N GLY A 66 -5.33 13.65 -3.34
CA GLY A 66 -4.00 13.85 -2.71
C GLY A 66 -3.14 12.59 -2.53
N ASP A 67 -2.10 12.76 -1.72
CA ASP A 67 -0.88 11.91 -1.62
C ASP A 67 -1.10 10.48 -1.09
N ALA A 68 -2.31 10.09 -0.69
CA ALA A 68 -2.62 8.77 -0.14
C ALA A 68 -3.72 8.05 -0.94
N PRO A 69 -3.42 6.95 -1.67
CA PRO A 69 -4.38 6.23 -2.51
C PRO A 69 -5.36 5.33 -1.71
N TRP A 70 -5.50 5.55 -0.41
CA TRP A 70 -6.22 4.68 0.52
C TRP A 70 -7.04 5.48 1.51
N GLY A 71 -8.25 5.03 1.81
CA GLY A 71 -8.99 5.47 2.98
C GLY A 71 -10.01 4.45 3.42
N ILE A 72 -10.84 4.84 4.39
CA ILE A 72 -11.71 3.92 5.09
C ILE A 72 -13.11 4.52 5.22
N TYR A 73 -14.12 3.80 4.75
CA TYR A 73 -15.51 4.08 5.10
C TYR A 73 -15.84 3.41 6.44
N ALA A 74 -16.12 4.23 7.45
CA ALA A 74 -16.36 3.78 8.82
C ALA A 74 -17.77 4.11 9.34
N GLY A 75 -18.57 4.83 8.56
CA GLY A 75 -19.92 5.20 8.94
C GLY A 75 -20.75 5.69 7.75
N TYR A 76 -22.02 5.94 7.98
CA TYR A 76 -22.92 6.55 7.01
C TYR A 76 -24.01 7.36 7.70
N GLU A 77 -24.56 8.33 6.98
CA GLU A 77 -25.70 9.15 7.37
C GLU A 77 -26.82 8.98 6.34
N GLU A 78 -28.06 9.32 6.72
CA GLU A 78 -29.22 9.34 5.82
C GLU A 78 -29.42 8.02 5.03
N TYR A 79 -29.25 6.88 5.69
CA TYR A 79 -29.41 5.56 5.08
C TYR A 79 -28.51 5.35 3.84
N GLY A 80 -27.27 5.82 3.93
CA GLY A 80 -26.24 5.59 2.92
C GLY A 80 -26.19 6.65 1.82
N ARG A 81 -26.88 7.78 1.96
CA ARG A 81 -26.72 8.91 1.02
C ARG A 81 -25.39 9.64 1.22
N THR A 82 -24.90 9.66 2.46
CA THR A 82 -23.61 10.26 2.84
C THR A 82 -22.78 9.21 3.55
N LEU A 83 -21.54 9.00 3.10
CA LEU A 83 -20.57 8.09 3.70
C LEU A 83 -19.56 8.88 4.53
N LEU A 84 -19.17 8.33 5.68
CA LEU A 84 -18.15 8.88 6.56
C LEU A 84 -16.79 8.23 6.23
N TYR A 85 -15.90 9.02 5.66
CA TYR A 85 -14.63 8.58 5.09
C TYR A 85 -13.43 9.15 5.84
N PHE A 86 -12.53 8.27 6.29
CA PHE A 86 -11.25 8.66 6.87
C PHE A 86 -10.14 8.57 5.82
N LEU A 87 -9.32 9.62 5.75
CA LEU A 87 -8.13 9.69 4.90
C LEU A 87 -6.92 10.03 5.78
N GLY A 88 -5.85 9.26 5.65
CA GLY A 88 -4.59 9.51 6.34
C GLY A 88 -4.72 9.51 7.87
N ASP A 89 -4.21 10.55 8.50
CA ASP A 89 -4.13 10.76 9.95
C ASP A 89 -5.26 11.64 10.50
N LYS A 90 -6.30 11.91 9.70
CA LYS A 90 -7.44 12.72 10.13
C LYS A 90 -8.18 12.08 11.30
N THR A 91 -8.51 12.88 12.31
CA THR A 91 -9.23 12.45 13.50
C THR A 91 -10.75 12.47 13.35
N GLU A 92 -11.25 13.15 12.32
CA GLU A 92 -12.68 13.28 12.01
C GLU A 92 -12.95 12.80 10.57
N PRO A 93 -14.09 12.14 10.31
CA PRO A 93 -14.41 11.67 8.97
C PRO A 93 -14.90 12.81 8.08
N GLU A 94 -14.52 12.74 6.81
CA GLU A 94 -15.14 13.51 5.75
C GLU A 94 -16.51 12.95 5.38
N ARG A 95 -17.43 13.83 5.01
CA ARG A 95 -18.76 13.48 4.51
C ARG A 95 -18.72 13.44 2.99
N ILE A 96 -18.78 12.25 2.42
CA ILE A 96 -18.74 12.04 0.97
C ILE A 96 -20.12 11.58 0.50
N PRO A 97 -20.76 12.29 -0.45
CA PRO A 97 -21.98 11.80 -1.09
C PRO A 97 -21.74 10.43 -1.73
N ALA A 98 -22.66 9.47 -1.57
CA ALA A 98 -22.50 8.13 -2.11
C ALA A 98 -22.39 8.09 -3.65
N GLN A 99 -22.87 9.12 -4.34
CA GLN A 99 -22.67 9.33 -5.78
C GLN A 99 -21.23 9.63 -6.15
N GLN A 100 -20.49 10.30 -5.27
CA GLN A 100 -19.08 10.56 -5.49
C GLN A 100 -18.28 9.30 -5.13
N ALA A 101 -18.63 8.60 -4.05
CA ALA A 101 -17.93 7.39 -3.62
C ALA A 101 -17.85 6.28 -4.70
N ILE A 102 -18.85 6.19 -5.59
CA ILE A 102 -18.86 5.32 -6.77
C ILE A 102 -19.20 6.20 -7.98
N ASP A 103 -18.18 6.68 -8.66
CA ASP A 103 -18.31 7.55 -9.84
C ASP A 103 -18.16 6.74 -11.14
N GLU A 104 -19.24 6.69 -11.92
CA GLU A 104 -19.29 6.00 -13.22
C GLU A 104 -18.43 6.68 -14.30
N GLN A 105 -18.08 7.95 -14.11
CA GLN A 105 -17.17 8.68 -15.02
C GLN A 105 -15.70 8.38 -14.71
N GLN A 106 -15.42 7.75 -13.57
CA GLN A 106 -14.07 7.42 -13.17
C GLN A 106 -13.58 6.18 -13.93
N THR A 107 -12.49 6.34 -14.67
CA THR A 107 -11.77 5.21 -15.25
C THR A 107 -10.71 4.72 -14.27
N ALA A 108 -10.66 3.41 -14.03
CA ALA A 108 -9.66 2.83 -13.16
C ALA A 108 -8.26 3.12 -13.70
N THR A 109 -7.43 3.79 -12.90
CA THR A 109 -6.05 4.13 -13.33
C THR A 109 -5.10 2.94 -13.13
N TYR A 110 -5.45 2.02 -12.23
CA TYR A 110 -4.69 0.81 -11.93
C TYR A 110 -5.61 -0.30 -11.42
N ALA A 111 -5.14 -1.55 -11.52
CA ALA A 111 -5.94 -2.76 -11.22
C ALA A 111 -6.43 -2.86 -9.76
N GLY A 112 -5.80 -2.11 -8.84
CA GLY A 112 -6.14 -2.06 -7.42
C GLY A 112 -7.28 -1.12 -7.05
N GLN A 113 -7.81 -0.31 -7.97
CA GLN A 113 -8.86 0.66 -7.65
C GLN A 113 -10.21 -0.03 -7.40
N GLY A 114 -10.77 0.18 -6.21
CA GLY A 114 -11.97 -0.52 -5.75
C GLY A 114 -12.12 -0.54 -4.23
N TRP A 115 -13.02 -1.38 -3.74
CA TRP A 115 -13.30 -1.54 -2.31
C TRP A 115 -12.89 -2.93 -1.81
N LEU A 116 -12.36 -2.98 -0.60
CA LEU A 116 -11.97 -4.22 0.06
C LEU A 116 -12.81 -4.42 1.32
N PHE A 117 -13.56 -5.52 1.31
CA PHE A 117 -14.42 -5.97 2.40
C PHE A 117 -13.69 -7.03 3.22
N ILE A 118 -13.49 -6.77 4.52
CA ILE A 118 -12.79 -7.69 5.42
C ILE A 118 -13.80 -8.61 6.09
N GLY A 119 -13.72 -9.90 5.77
CA GLY A 119 -14.63 -10.90 6.31
C GLY A 119 -14.14 -11.47 7.65
N GLU A 120 -14.72 -12.61 8.01
CA GLU A 120 -14.46 -13.27 9.28
C GLU A 120 -13.02 -13.76 9.42
N LYS A 121 -12.57 -13.88 10.67
CA LYS A 121 -11.29 -14.49 11.01
C LYS A 121 -11.39 -16.01 10.78
N LYS A 122 -10.66 -16.50 9.78
CA LYS A 122 -10.62 -17.92 9.42
C LYS A 122 -9.68 -18.73 10.31
N ARG A 123 -8.58 -18.11 10.75
CA ARG A 123 -7.58 -18.77 11.61
C ARG A 123 -6.84 -17.77 12.49
N THR A 124 -6.33 -18.27 13.61
CA THR A 124 -5.31 -17.57 14.38
C THR A 124 -3.97 -17.78 13.68
N VAL A 125 -3.25 -16.68 13.45
CA VAL A 125 -1.90 -16.71 12.89
C VAL A 125 -0.93 -16.29 13.97
N ASP A 126 0.15 -17.03 14.13
CA ASP A 126 1.23 -16.66 15.04
C ASP A 126 2.00 -15.46 14.49
N LEU A 127 2.04 -14.38 15.28
CA LEU A 127 2.74 -13.15 14.92
C LEU A 127 4.24 -13.41 14.73
N ALA A 128 4.86 -14.28 15.55
CA ALA A 128 6.26 -14.62 15.39
C ALA A 128 6.53 -15.25 14.03
N GLN A 129 5.65 -16.16 13.58
CA GLN A 129 5.72 -16.77 12.27
C GLN A 129 5.51 -15.76 11.12
N ILE A 130 4.66 -14.75 11.28
CA ILE A 130 4.48 -13.68 10.26
C ILE A 130 5.80 -12.92 10.06
N TYR A 131 6.41 -12.44 11.14
CA TYR A 131 7.70 -11.74 11.09
C TYR A 131 8.80 -12.62 10.49
N ARG A 132 8.86 -13.89 10.91
CA ARG A 132 9.79 -14.88 10.38
C ARG A 132 9.64 -15.05 8.86
N ASN A 133 8.40 -15.23 8.38
CA ASN A 133 8.12 -15.41 6.96
C ASN A 133 8.54 -14.19 6.14
N ILE A 134 8.27 -12.97 6.63
CA ILE A 134 8.68 -11.73 5.96
C ILE A 134 10.20 -11.69 5.80
N ILE A 135 10.94 -11.94 6.88
CA ILE A 135 12.42 -11.87 6.87
C ILE A 135 13.03 -12.95 5.96
N ILE A 136 12.51 -14.17 5.99
CA ILE A 136 12.97 -15.26 5.12
C ILE A 136 12.66 -14.96 3.65
N ASP A 137 11.56 -14.25 3.36
CA ASP A 137 11.17 -13.90 1.99
C ASP A 137 11.96 -12.71 1.41
N MET A 138 12.59 -11.89 2.27
CA MET A 138 13.33 -10.68 1.83
C MET A 138 14.39 -10.95 0.74
N PRO A 139 15.27 -11.96 0.85
CA PRO A 139 16.25 -12.25 -0.21
C PRO A 139 15.59 -12.53 -1.56
N ARG A 140 14.47 -13.26 -1.59
CA ARG A 140 13.71 -13.50 -2.82
C ARG A 140 13.14 -12.19 -3.33
N LEU A 141 12.52 -11.39 -2.47
CA LEU A 141 11.92 -10.11 -2.85
C LEU A 141 12.94 -9.17 -3.52
N LEU A 142 14.17 -9.11 -3.00
CA LEU A 142 15.28 -8.31 -3.55
C LEU A 142 15.80 -8.79 -4.91
N THR A 143 15.29 -9.92 -5.43
CA THR A 143 15.65 -10.47 -6.73
C THR A 143 14.50 -10.44 -7.75
N VAL A 144 13.33 -9.92 -7.38
CA VAL A 144 12.18 -9.87 -8.29
C VAL A 144 12.50 -8.97 -9.48
N LYS A 145 12.30 -9.51 -10.68
CA LYS A 145 12.35 -8.79 -11.95
C LYS A 145 11.21 -9.29 -12.83
N THR A 146 10.39 -8.36 -13.29
CA THR A 146 9.26 -8.58 -14.20
C THR A 146 9.36 -7.58 -15.35
N ASP A 147 8.50 -7.71 -16.35
CA ASP A 147 8.43 -6.75 -17.46
C ASP A 147 7.98 -5.35 -17.00
N GLY A 148 7.26 -5.26 -15.87
CA GLY A 148 6.72 -3.99 -15.35
C GLY A 148 7.56 -3.34 -14.25
N PHE A 149 8.28 -4.13 -13.44
CA PHE A 149 9.06 -3.64 -12.30
C PHE A 149 10.16 -4.61 -11.88
N CYS A 150 11.17 -4.08 -11.19
CA CYS A 150 12.22 -4.85 -10.53
C CYS A 150 12.51 -4.29 -9.13
N PHE A 151 13.10 -5.11 -8.26
CA PHE A 151 13.46 -4.74 -6.89
C PHE A 151 14.95 -4.96 -6.62
N GLY A 152 15.39 -4.48 -5.45
CA GLY A 152 16.76 -4.65 -4.98
C GLY A 152 17.80 -3.95 -5.88
N PRO A 153 19.00 -4.52 -6.04
CA PRO A 153 20.09 -3.90 -6.82
C PRO A 153 19.71 -3.60 -8.28
N GLU A 154 18.81 -4.39 -8.86
CA GLU A 154 18.37 -4.18 -10.24
C GLU A 154 17.58 -2.89 -10.39
N ALA A 155 16.72 -2.55 -9.42
CA ALA A 155 15.97 -1.30 -9.43
C ALA A 155 16.90 -0.08 -9.43
N PHE A 156 17.99 -0.14 -8.65
CA PHE A 156 19.00 0.92 -8.62
C PHE A 156 19.71 1.07 -9.97
N ARG A 157 20.13 -0.04 -10.59
CA ARG A 157 20.76 0.00 -11.92
C ARG A 157 19.84 0.54 -12.98
N ALA A 158 18.58 0.08 -13.02
CA ALA A 158 17.59 0.56 -13.97
C ALA A 158 17.31 2.06 -13.79
N TRP A 159 17.30 2.55 -12.55
CA TRP A 159 17.19 3.98 -12.29
C TRP A 159 18.42 4.74 -12.78
N ALA A 160 19.64 4.30 -12.46
CA ALA A 160 20.88 4.94 -12.89
C ALA A 160 21.01 4.97 -14.42
N GLU A 161 20.79 3.84 -15.09
CA GLU A 161 20.82 3.72 -16.55
C GLU A 161 19.80 4.66 -17.20
N SER A 162 18.60 4.80 -16.63
CA SER A 162 17.60 5.72 -17.16
C SER A 162 18.08 7.17 -17.15
N ILE A 163 18.82 7.59 -16.11
CA ILE A 163 19.40 8.93 -16.02
C ILE A 163 20.48 9.10 -17.09
N GLU A 164 21.39 8.13 -17.19
CA GLU A 164 22.49 8.15 -18.17
C GLU A 164 21.98 8.09 -19.61
N SER A 165 20.82 7.47 -19.85
CA SER A 165 20.17 7.41 -21.15
C SER A 165 19.29 8.63 -21.47
N GLY A 166 19.44 9.73 -20.73
CA GLY A 166 18.78 10.99 -21.05
C GLY A 166 17.33 11.12 -20.60
N LYS A 167 16.90 10.37 -19.57
CA LYS A 167 15.52 10.45 -19.02
C LYS A 167 15.07 11.87 -18.71
N PHE A 168 15.99 12.75 -18.33
CA PHE A 168 15.70 14.13 -17.98
C PHE A 168 16.08 15.15 -19.07
N ASP A 169 16.59 14.72 -20.22
CA ASP A 169 17.13 15.61 -21.26
C ASP A 169 16.05 16.51 -21.89
N ALA A 170 14.81 16.02 -21.95
CA ALA A 170 13.66 16.74 -22.48
C ALA A 170 12.73 17.31 -21.38
N MET A 171 13.11 17.18 -20.11
CA MET A 171 12.29 17.65 -18.99
C MET A 171 12.43 19.16 -18.84
N SER A 172 11.31 19.89 -18.87
CA SER A 172 11.30 21.32 -18.59
C SER A 172 11.35 21.56 -17.08
N LEU A 173 11.82 22.75 -16.67
CA LEU A 173 11.81 23.15 -15.26
C LEU A 173 10.39 23.17 -14.69
N GLU A 174 9.39 23.53 -15.49
CA GLU A 174 7.98 23.52 -15.08
C GLU A 174 7.42 22.11 -14.90
N SER A 175 7.92 21.13 -15.67
CA SER A 175 7.53 19.71 -15.52
C SER A 175 8.25 18.99 -14.37
N PHE A 176 9.28 19.62 -13.82
CA PHE A 176 9.94 19.22 -12.59
C PHE A 176 9.27 19.93 -11.42
N GLU A 177 7.99 19.64 -11.15
CA GLU A 177 7.18 20.35 -10.14
C GLU A 177 7.86 20.34 -8.76
N ASP A 178 7.85 19.19 -8.08
CA ASP A 178 8.51 18.98 -6.79
C ASP A 178 9.65 17.96 -6.87
N GLY A 179 9.76 17.21 -7.98
CA GLY A 179 10.76 16.18 -8.17
C GLY A 179 10.48 14.86 -7.44
N TRP A 180 9.29 14.68 -6.84
CA TRP A 180 8.85 13.46 -6.14
C TRP A 180 8.99 12.22 -7.01
N ASP A 181 8.35 12.25 -8.16
CA ASP A 181 8.33 11.18 -9.17
C ASP A 181 9.69 10.98 -9.87
N SER A 182 10.55 12.00 -9.81
CA SER A 182 11.85 12.01 -10.49
C SER A 182 12.96 11.38 -9.65
N HIS A 183 13.11 11.82 -8.40
CA HIS A 183 14.21 11.38 -7.54
C HIS A 183 13.92 11.46 -6.03
N ILE A 184 13.04 12.37 -5.56
CA ILE A 184 12.82 12.56 -4.12
C ILE A 184 12.19 11.32 -3.49
N SER A 185 11.26 10.63 -4.16
CA SER A 185 10.70 9.37 -3.67
C SER A 185 11.77 8.31 -3.36
N ASN A 186 12.83 8.22 -4.18
CA ASN A 186 13.95 7.32 -3.94
C ASN A 186 14.70 7.69 -2.66
N ILE A 187 15.00 8.98 -2.48
CA ILE A 187 15.71 9.50 -1.30
C ILE A 187 14.86 9.29 -0.05
N CYS A 188 13.58 9.64 -0.10
CA CYS A 188 12.63 9.45 0.99
C CYS A 188 12.52 7.98 1.41
N ASN A 189 12.41 7.06 0.46
CA ASN A 189 12.37 5.63 0.71
C ASN A 189 13.67 5.14 1.36
N MET A 190 14.84 5.63 0.93
CA MET A 190 16.12 5.29 1.56
C MET A 190 16.20 5.83 2.99
N ALA A 191 15.88 7.11 3.21
CA ALA A 191 15.93 7.75 4.52
C ALA A 191 14.96 7.09 5.52
N THR A 192 13.73 6.77 5.08
CA THR A 192 12.72 6.09 5.90
C THR A 192 13.15 4.66 6.23
N ASN A 193 13.70 3.92 5.27
CA ASN A 193 14.25 2.58 5.55
C ASN A 193 15.47 2.66 6.50
N GLY A 194 16.35 3.64 6.32
CA GLY A 194 17.50 3.86 7.20
C GLY A 194 17.12 4.21 8.64
N SER A 195 16.07 5.02 8.80
CA SER A 195 15.67 5.60 10.10
C SER A 195 14.60 4.81 10.85
N CYS A 196 13.69 4.13 10.15
CA CYS A 196 12.48 3.55 10.75
C CYS A 196 12.50 2.01 10.83
N VAL A 197 13.49 1.33 10.23
CA VAL A 197 13.56 -0.14 10.20
C VAL A 197 13.78 -0.78 11.57
N PHE A 198 14.34 -0.04 12.53
CA PHE A 198 14.73 -0.57 13.84
C PHE A 198 13.54 -1.09 14.64
N THR A 199 12.40 -0.39 14.63
CA THR A 199 11.18 -0.87 15.30
C THR A 199 10.73 -2.23 14.78
N PHE A 200 10.84 -2.44 13.46
CA PHE A 200 10.52 -3.74 12.86
C PHE A 200 11.54 -4.82 13.23
N LEU A 201 12.84 -4.52 13.14
CA LEU A 201 13.92 -5.48 13.43
C LEU A 201 13.93 -5.88 14.91
N ASP A 202 13.77 -4.92 15.83
CA ASP A 202 13.73 -5.19 17.27
C ASP A 202 12.53 -6.06 17.61
N ARG A 203 11.34 -5.73 17.06
CA ARG A 203 10.15 -6.56 17.24
C ARG A 203 10.30 -7.95 16.66
N ALA A 204 10.96 -8.07 15.51
CA ALA A 204 11.24 -9.36 14.89
C ALA A 204 12.15 -10.24 15.76
N ARG A 205 13.18 -9.65 16.38
CA ARG A 205 14.11 -10.33 17.29
C ARG A 205 13.45 -10.73 18.60
N GLU A 206 12.62 -9.87 19.18
CA GLU A 206 11.84 -10.19 20.39
C GLU A 206 10.96 -11.42 20.17
N LEU A 207 10.32 -11.51 19.01
CA LEU A 207 9.43 -12.61 18.65
C LEU A 207 10.20 -13.85 18.12
N ASN A 208 11.39 -13.68 17.54
CA ASN A 208 12.21 -14.75 16.98
C ASN A 208 13.68 -14.62 17.47
N PRO A 209 13.99 -15.03 18.71
CA PRO A 209 15.32 -14.86 19.28
C PRO A 209 16.45 -15.60 18.53
N ASP A 210 16.12 -16.65 17.78
CA ASP A 210 17.04 -17.39 16.91
C ASP A 210 17.49 -16.58 15.68
N PHE A 211 16.80 -15.48 15.35
CA PHE A 211 17.21 -14.55 14.29
C PHE A 211 18.23 -13.52 14.79
N ALA A 212 19.24 -13.98 15.54
CA ALA A 212 20.28 -13.14 16.11
C ALA A 212 21.05 -12.33 15.05
N PHE A 213 21.13 -12.84 13.81
CA PHE A 213 21.74 -12.14 12.67
C PHE A 213 21.06 -10.80 12.32
N LEU A 214 19.82 -10.55 12.77
CA LEU A 214 19.15 -9.27 12.58
C LEU A 214 19.87 -8.12 13.30
N GLU A 215 20.67 -8.42 14.33
CA GLU A 215 21.54 -7.44 14.96
C GLU A 215 22.60 -6.92 13.99
N ASP A 216 23.18 -7.80 13.17
CA ASP A 216 24.14 -7.42 12.14
C ASP A 216 23.48 -6.54 11.08
N ILE A 217 22.27 -6.89 10.67
CA ILE A 217 21.47 -6.10 9.73
C ILE A 217 21.19 -4.72 10.31
N GLY A 218 20.73 -4.63 11.57
CA GLY A 218 20.50 -3.37 12.26
C GLY A 218 21.77 -2.51 12.35
N ARG A 219 22.94 -3.13 12.59
CA ARG A 219 24.23 -2.41 12.57
C ARG A 219 24.57 -1.81 11.20
N GLN A 220 24.22 -2.50 10.10
CA GLN A 220 24.42 -1.92 8.75
C GLN A 220 23.54 -0.69 8.53
N TYR A 221 22.26 -0.74 8.92
CA TYR A 221 21.36 0.41 8.79
C TYR A 221 21.81 1.62 9.60
N ARG A 222 22.33 1.43 10.83
CA ARG A 222 22.85 2.53 11.65
C ARG A 222 24.04 3.25 11.00
N ARG A 223 24.94 2.50 10.36
CA ARG A 223 26.05 3.11 9.62
C ARG A 223 25.56 4.02 8.49
N THR A 224 24.44 3.68 7.87
CA THR A 224 23.83 4.53 6.84
C THR A 224 23.29 5.83 7.42
N ALA A 225 22.69 5.80 8.62
CA ALA A 225 22.23 7.00 9.33
C ALA A 225 23.37 7.91 9.82
N GLU A 226 24.59 7.38 9.95
CA GLU A 226 25.80 8.15 10.30
C GLU A 226 26.48 8.81 9.08
N LEU A 227 26.01 8.52 7.86
CA LEU A 227 26.51 9.11 6.60
C LEU A 227 25.68 10.31 6.12
N GLU A 228 24.56 10.61 6.79
CA GLU A 228 23.72 11.81 6.60
C GLU A 228 24.11 12.93 7.58
#